data_AF-A0A7C0UDJ0-F1
#
_entry.id   AF-A0A7C0UDJ0-F1
#
_cell.length_a   1.000
_cell.length_b   1.000
_cell.length_c   1.000
_cell.angle_alpha   90.00
_cell.angle_beta   90.00
_cell.angle_gamma   90.00
#
_symmetry.space_group_name_H-M   'P 1'
#
loop_
_entity.id
_entity.type
_entity.pdbx_description
1 polymer ?
#
loop_
_entity_poly.entity_id
_entity_poly.type
_entity_poly.pdbx_seq_one_letter_code
_entity_poly.pdbx_strand_id
1 'polypeptide(L)' 'METYKEDFALALAETGALFFDDNLILKDGRPTPYFVNMAMFRTGKLAMKLGSFYAGMMVSQGLDTRT' A
#
# COMPACT_ATOMS: atom_id res chain seq x y z
N MET A 1 13.44 -6.52 5.05
CA MET A 1 12.45 -5.50 5.46
C MET A 1 11.45 -6.21 6.37
N GLU A 2 10.57 -5.55 7.13
CA GLU A 2 9.54 -6.31 7.87
C GLU A 2 8.63 -7.05 6.88
N THR A 3 8.26 -8.30 7.18
CA THR A 3 7.51 -9.17 6.24
C THR A 3 6.24 -8.52 5.70
N TYR A 4 5.48 -7.80 6.55
CA TYR A 4 4.25 -7.13 6.10
C TYR A 4 4.50 -6.06 5.03
N LYS A 5 5.68 -5.41 5.02
CA LYS A 5 6.04 -4.42 4.00
C LYS A 5 6.42 -5.10 2.68
N GLU A 6 7.09 -6.25 2.75
CA GLU A 6 7.46 -7.04 1.56
C GLU A 6 6.19 -7.55 0.87
N ASP A 7 5.28 -8.14 1.64
CA ASP A 7 3.99 -8.63 1.14
C ASP A 7 3.10 -7.49 0.62
N PHE A 8 3.15 -6.30 1.25
CA PHE A 8 2.41 -5.14 0.77
C PHE A 8 2.95 -4.62 -0.55
N ALA A 9 4.28 -4.52 -0.70
CA ALA A 9 4.91 -4.10 -1.96
C ALA A 9 4.57 -5.06 -3.11
N LEU A 10 4.61 -6.37 -2.86
CA LEU A 10 4.18 -7.38 -3.82
C LEU A 10 2.70 -7.22 -4.19
N ALA A 11 1.81 -7.04 -3.20
CA ALA A 11 0.40 -6.84 -3.45
C ALA A 11 0.12 -5.56 -4.26
N LEU A 12 0.89 -4.48 -4.04
CA LEU A 12 0.78 -3.26 -4.84
C LEU A 12 1.13 -3.49 -6.31
N ALA A 13 2.19 -4.24 -6.58
CA ALA A 13 2.60 -4.60 -7.94
C ALA A 13 1.60 -5.56 -8.60
N GLU A 14 1.20 -6.64 -7.92
CA GLU A 14 0.28 -7.66 -8.44
C GLU A 14 -1.11 -7.09 -8.77
N THR A 15 -1.60 -6.13 -7.97
CA THR A 15 -2.91 -5.50 -8.21
C THR A 15 -2.88 -4.41 -9.27
N GLY A 16 -1.69 -3.99 -9.71
CA GLY A 16 -1.51 -2.78 -10.51
C GLY A 16 -1.84 -1.49 -9.75
N ALA A 17 -1.92 -1.55 -8.41
CA ALA A 17 -2.08 -0.36 -7.59
C ALA A 17 -0.86 0.55 -7.69
N LEU A 18 0.34 -0.03 -7.77
CA LEU A 18 1.57 0.69 -8.08
C LEU A 18 1.85 0.60 -9.59
N PHE A 19 2.03 1.75 -10.22
CA PHE A 19 2.41 1.84 -11.63
C PHE A 19 3.32 3.03 -11.89
N PHE A 20 4.01 2.98 -13.02
CA PHE A 20 4.99 3.97 -13.48
C PHE A 20 4.55 4.56 -14.82
N ASP A 21 4.68 5.87 -14.98
CA ASP A 21 4.39 6.61 -16.21
C ASP A 21 5.16 7.95 -16.16
N ASP A 22 5.56 8.47 -17.32
CA ASP A 22 6.40 9.67 -17.46
C ASP A 22 5.66 10.97 -17.16
N ASN A 23 4.32 10.98 -17.24
CA ASN A 23 3.52 12.21 -17.18
C ASN A 23 2.62 12.30 -15.93
N LEU A 24 3.01 11.66 -14.82
CA LEU A 24 2.23 11.71 -13.59
C LEU A 24 2.49 12.99 -12.80
N ILE A 25 1.41 13.61 -12.33
CA ILE A 25 1.43 14.81 -11.51
C ILE A 25 0.62 14.55 -10.25
N LEU A 26 1.24 14.77 -9.08
CA LEU A 26 0.59 14.63 -7.77
C LEU A 26 -0.42 15.76 -7.52
N LYS A 27 -1.25 15.60 -6.49
CA LYS A 27 -2.28 16.59 -6.13
C LYS A 27 -1.71 17.98 -5.79
N ASP A 28 -0.46 18.05 -5.37
CA ASP A 28 0.26 19.29 -5.09
C ASP A 28 1.05 19.84 -6.30
N GLY A 29 0.87 19.25 -7.48
CA GLY A 29 1.49 19.69 -8.72
C GLY A 29 2.89 19.13 -8.97
N ARG A 30 3.47 18.35 -8.06
CA ARG A 30 4.81 17.78 -8.26
C ARG A 30 4.78 16.64 -9.29
N PRO A 31 5.71 16.61 -10.27
CA PRO A 31 5.87 15.45 -11.13
C PRO A 31 6.38 14.25 -10.32
N THR A 32 5.98 13.04 -10.69
CA THR A 32 6.39 11.80 -10.03
C THR A 32 6.60 10.69 -11.06
N PRO A 33 7.58 9.79 -10.89
CA PRO A 33 7.78 8.67 -11.82
C PRO A 33 6.82 7.51 -11.55
N TYR A 34 6.09 7.52 -10.44
CA TYR A 34 5.13 6.47 -10.08
C TYR A 34 3.94 7.02 -9.30
N PHE A 35 2.85 6.26 -9.31
CA PHE A 35 1.67 6.54 -8.50
C PHE A 35 1.15 5.27 -7.82
N VAL A 36 0.54 5.45 -6.65
CA VAL A 36 -0.11 4.37 -5.91
C VAL A 36 -1.62 4.65 -5.87
N ASN A 37 -2.37 3.89 -6.66
CA ASN A 37 -3.83 3.93 -6.71
C ASN A 37 -4.44 2.82 -5.83
N MET A 38 -4.75 3.15 -4.57
CA MET A 38 -5.36 2.22 -3.63
C MET A 38 -6.78 1.77 -4.01
N ALA A 39 -7.44 2.43 -4.98
CA ALA A 39 -8.74 1.97 -5.49
C ALA A 39 -8.65 0.61 -6.19
N MET A 40 -7.43 0.12 -6.52
CA MET A 40 -7.22 -1.21 -7.09
C MET A 40 -7.45 -2.36 -6.08
N PHE A 41 -7.52 -2.07 -4.77
CA PHE A 41 -7.97 -3.03 -3.74
C PHE A 41 -9.50 -3.20 -3.75
N ARG A 42 -10.04 -3.53 -4.92
CA ARG A 42 -11.47 -3.44 -5.29
C ARG A 42 -12.33 -4.66 -4.96
N THR A 43 -11.81 -5.63 -4.22
CA THR A 43 -12.54 -6.85 -3.85
C THR A 43 -12.47 -7.09 -2.34
N GLY A 44 -13.43 -7.83 -1.78
CA GLY A 44 -13.42 -8.16 -0.36
C GLY A 44 -12.13 -8.88 0.09
N LYS A 45 -11.61 -9.80 -0.73
CA LYS A 45 -10.34 -10.48 -0.46
C LYS A 45 -9.16 -9.50 -0.40
N LEU A 46 -9.11 -8.54 -1.32
CA LEU A 46 -8.06 -7.53 -1.34
C LEU A 46 -8.20 -6.56 -0.16
N ALA A 47 -9.42 -6.15 0.19
CA ALA A 47 -9.68 -5.31 1.37
C ALA A 47 -9.23 -6.00 2.67
N MET A 48 -9.50 -7.29 2.84
CA MET A 48 -9.01 -8.07 3.98
C MET A 48 -7.48 -8.14 4.01
N LYS A 49 -6.84 -8.37 2.85
CA LYS A 49 -5.37 -8.36 2.74
C LYS A 49 -4.80 -6.99 3.11
N LEU A 50 -5.41 -5.90 2.64
CA LEU A 50 -5.04 -4.54 3.01
C LEU A 50 -5.12 -4.32 4.53
N GLY A 51 -6.21 -4.77 5.17
CA GLY A 51 -6.36 -4.73 6.63
C GLY A 51 -5.23 -5.45 7.36
N SER A 52 -4.83 -6.63 6.88
CA SER A 52 -3.71 -7.38 7.50
C SER A 52 -2.37 -6.64 7.42
N PHE A 53 -2.11 -5.86 6.36
CA PHE A 53 -0.90 -5.04 6.26
C PHE A 53 -0.88 -3.92 7.31
N TYR A 54 -2.01 -3.24 7.51
CA TYR A 54 -2.13 -2.24 8.57
C TYR A 54 -2.00 -2.88 9.97
N ALA A 55 -2.61 -4.04 10.20
CA ALA A 55 -2.45 -4.76 11.46
C ALA A 55 -0.99 -5.17 11.72
N GLY A 56 -0.30 -5.70 10.70
CA GLY A 56 1.13 -6.01 10.77
C GLY A 56 1.99 -4.78 11.07
N MET A 57 1.65 -3.62 10.49
CA MET A 57 2.28 -2.35 10.83
C MET A 57 2.05 -1.98 12.29
N MET A 58 0.80 -2.04 12.78
CA MET A 58 0.47 -1.71 14.17
C MET A 58 1.25 -2.55 15.16
N VAL A 59 1.32 -3.87 14.94
CA VAL A 59 2.13 -4.78 15.77
C VAL A 59 3.61 -4.44 15.68
N SER A 60 4.14 -4.16 14.48
CA SER A 60 5.55 -3.79 14.30
C SER A 60 5.94 -2.49 15.02
N GLN A 61 4.97 -1.59 15.23
CA GLN A 61 5.15 -0.30 15.90
C GLN A 61 4.76 -0.34 17.40
N GLY A 62 4.40 -1.52 17.92
CA GLY A 62 3.90 -1.70 19.28
C GLY A 62 2.68 -0.83 19.58
N LEU A 63 1.79 -0.65 18.59
CA LEU A 63 0.53 0.09 18.75
C LEU A 63 -0.58 -0.79 19.31
N ASP A 64 -0.48 -2.10 19.13
CA ASP A 64 -1.39 -3.10 19.69
C ASP A 64 -1.35 -3.16 21.23
N THR A 65 -0.27 -2.68 21.84
CA THR A 65 -0.07 -2.67 23.29
C THR A 65 -0.32 -1.31 23.94
N ARG A 66 -0.69 -0.27 23.18
CA ARG A 66 -0.97 1.06 23.73
C ARG A 66 -2.44 1.15 24.15
N THR A 67 -2.69 0.98 25.45
CA THR A 67 -3.97 1.31 26.11
C THR A 67 -4.14 2.80 26.32
#